data_AF-A0A2W4LDY2-F1
#
_entry.id   AF-A0A2W4LDY2-F1
#
_cell.length_a   1.000
_cell.length_b   1.000
_cell.length_c   1.000
_cell.angle_alpha   90.00
_cell.angle_beta   90.00
_cell.angle_gamma   90.00
#
_symmetry.space_group_name_H-M   'P 1'
#
loop_
_entity.id
_entity.type
_entity.pdbx_description
1 polymer ?
#
loop_
_entity_poly.entity_id
_entity_poly.type
_entity_poly.pdbx_seq_one_letter_code
_entity_poly.pdbx_strand_id
1 'polypeptide(L)'
;QGLGGGGVGVPPKGGPGPRGLPLRQKSGEAFASVRARVGTARKDDDIVVLGDFNAMGCRSCSPALDAAGEREKLARSVPGFVLPPAEPACSHYYDGRGALLDFAITTSTMREARNARVSVEGLCRELGCFVGDALPDAYHRLSDHCPVVLDVVDRDWD
;
A
#
# COMPACT_ATOMS: atom_id res chain seq x y z
N GLN A 1 -16.81 -24.12 0.10
CA GLN A 1 -16.47 -23.59 -1.24
C GLN A 1 -15.38 -22.56 -0.97
N GLY A 2 -14.19 -22.74 -1.54
CA GLY A 2 -12.98 -22.03 -1.12
C GLY A 2 -12.95 -20.59 -1.65
N LEU A 3 -12.56 -19.66 -0.78
CA LEU A 3 -12.33 -18.24 -1.09
C LEU A 3 -11.41 -18.12 -2.31
N GLY A 4 -11.94 -17.57 -3.40
CA GLY A 4 -11.32 -17.54 -4.71
C GLY A 4 -10.43 -16.33 -4.98
N GLY A 5 -10.12 -15.50 -3.98
CA GLY A 5 -9.40 -14.22 -4.17
C GLY A 5 -7.99 -14.38 -4.75
N GLY A 6 -7.64 -13.51 -5.70
CA GLY A 6 -6.28 -13.37 -6.23
C GLY A 6 -5.51 -12.28 -5.49
N GLY A 7 -4.42 -12.64 -4.82
CA GLY A 7 -3.46 -11.70 -4.23
C GLY A 7 -2.24 -11.52 -5.15
N VAL A 8 -1.84 -10.27 -5.41
CA VAL A 8 -0.60 -9.93 -6.12
C VAL A 8 0.25 -9.02 -5.23
N GLY A 9 1.51 -9.37 -5.01
CA GLY A 9 2.48 -8.54 -4.27
C GLY A 9 3.82 -8.47 -5.01
N VAL A 10 4.19 -7.29 -5.51
CA VAL A 10 5.52 -7.00 -6.07
C VAL A 10 5.91 -5.57 -5.69
N PRO A 11 7.06 -5.34 -5.02
CA PRO A 11 7.46 -3.99 -4.62
C PRO A 11 7.88 -3.16 -5.85
N PRO A 12 7.36 -1.93 -6.02
CA PRO A 12 7.86 -0.97 -7.01
C PRO A 12 9.29 -0.50 -6.72
N LYS A 13 9.87 0.28 -7.65
CA LYS A 13 11.24 0.77 -7.52
C LYS A 13 11.45 1.65 -6.27
N GLY A 14 12.40 1.25 -5.42
CA GLY A 14 12.88 2.02 -4.26
C GLY A 14 13.61 3.34 -4.60
N GLY A 15 13.68 4.25 -3.63
CA GLY A 15 14.39 5.54 -3.68
C GLY A 15 13.51 6.79 -3.97
N PRO A 16 13.53 7.83 -3.11
CA PRO A 16 12.84 9.09 -3.38
C PRO A 16 13.63 9.87 -4.44
N GLY A 17 13.00 10.23 -5.56
CA GLY A 17 13.68 11.03 -6.58
C GLY A 17 13.10 10.92 -7.99
N PRO A 18 13.62 11.75 -8.92
CA PRO A 18 13.02 11.97 -10.24
C PRO A 18 13.12 10.75 -11.16
N ARG A 19 14.03 9.82 -10.86
CA ARG A 19 14.12 8.53 -11.57
C ARG A 19 13.16 7.47 -11.01
N GLY A 20 12.86 7.53 -9.72
CA GLY A 20 12.02 6.54 -9.04
C GLY A 20 10.53 6.79 -9.28
N LEU A 21 10.10 8.04 -9.20
CA LEU A 21 8.68 8.42 -9.32
C LEU A 21 8.02 7.91 -10.62
N PRO A 22 8.60 8.08 -11.83
CA PRO A 22 7.97 7.58 -13.06
C PRO A 22 7.86 6.05 -13.11
N LEU A 23 8.81 5.33 -12.50
CA LEU A 23 8.79 3.87 -12.47
C LEU A 23 7.67 3.34 -11.56
N ARG A 24 7.44 4.00 -10.42
CA ARG A 24 6.33 3.66 -9.52
C ARG A 24 4.97 4.01 -10.11
N GLN A 25 4.88 5.14 -10.82
CA GLN A 25 3.68 5.50 -11.57
C GLN A 25 3.35 4.45 -12.64
N LYS A 26 4.37 4.01 -13.40
CA LYS A 26 4.21 2.94 -14.39
C LYS A 26 3.75 1.61 -13.76
N SER A 27 4.21 1.28 -12.55
CA SER A 27 3.70 0.11 -11.81
C SER A 27 2.21 0.26 -11.46
N GLY A 28 1.78 1.46 -11.04
CA GLY A 28 0.37 1.75 -10.77
C GLY A 28 -0.52 1.62 -12.01
N GLU A 29 -0.08 2.14 -13.15
CA GLU A 29 -0.77 2.02 -14.44
C GLU A 29 -0.99 0.56 -14.86
N ALA A 30 -0.12 -0.36 -14.44
CA ALA A 30 -0.23 -1.77 -14.75
C ALA A 30 -1.43 -2.45 -14.05
N PHE A 31 -1.98 -1.90 -12.97
CA PHE A 31 -3.08 -2.55 -12.23
C PHE A 31 -4.36 -2.70 -13.06
N ALA A 32 -4.64 -1.79 -14.00
CA ALA A 32 -5.75 -1.98 -14.93
C ALA A 32 -5.60 -3.28 -15.75
N SER A 33 -4.37 -3.56 -16.20
CA SER A 33 -4.07 -4.81 -16.92
C SER A 33 -4.11 -6.04 -16.02
N VAL A 34 -3.70 -5.91 -14.76
CA VAL A 34 -3.81 -6.99 -13.76
C VAL A 34 -5.27 -7.33 -13.52
N ARG A 35 -6.12 -6.33 -13.29
CA ARG A 35 -7.56 -6.52 -13.10
C ARG A 35 -8.21 -7.26 -14.27
N ALA A 36 -7.97 -6.82 -15.49
CA ALA A 36 -8.53 -7.45 -16.68
C ALA A 36 -8.12 -8.93 -16.80
N ARG A 37 -6.84 -9.24 -16.49
CA ARG A 37 -6.33 -10.61 -16.54
C ARG A 37 -6.91 -11.50 -15.45
N VAL A 38 -6.99 -11.01 -14.22
CA VAL A 38 -7.53 -11.78 -13.09
C VAL A 38 -9.01 -12.05 -13.28
N GLY A 39 -9.81 -11.03 -13.61
CA GLY A 39 -11.25 -11.18 -13.87
C GLY A 39 -11.56 -12.19 -14.96
N THR A 40 -10.78 -12.19 -16.05
CA THR A 40 -10.93 -13.19 -17.13
C THR A 40 -10.63 -14.62 -16.65
N ALA A 41 -9.63 -14.79 -15.78
CA ALA A 41 -9.18 -16.11 -15.33
C ALA A 41 -10.07 -16.71 -14.24
N ARG A 42 -10.62 -15.89 -13.35
CA ARG A 42 -11.31 -16.34 -12.13
C ARG A 42 -12.83 -16.19 -12.19
N LYS A 43 -13.37 -15.40 -13.14
CA LYS A 43 -14.78 -14.95 -13.14
C LYS A 43 -15.19 -14.29 -11.83
N ASP A 44 -14.22 -13.65 -11.20
CA ASP A 44 -14.32 -12.98 -9.92
C ASP A 44 -13.53 -11.66 -10.08
N ASP A 45 -14.19 -10.57 -9.70
CA ASP A 45 -13.66 -9.21 -9.80
C ASP A 45 -13.08 -8.72 -8.46
N ASP A 46 -13.05 -9.58 -7.44
CA ASP A 46 -12.47 -9.30 -6.14
C ASP A 46 -10.95 -9.46 -6.16
N ILE A 47 -10.29 -8.32 -6.11
CA ILE A 47 -8.84 -8.23 -6.18
C ILE A 47 -8.34 -7.42 -5.01
N VAL A 48 -7.42 -8.01 -4.28
CA VAL A 48 -6.61 -7.34 -3.27
C VAL A 48 -5.17 -7.29 -3.76
N VAL A 49 -4.58 -6.10 -3.79
CA VAL A 49 -3.15 -5.91 -3.98
C VAL A 49 -2.60 -5.33 -2.67
N LEU A 50 -1.65 -6.03 -2.05
CA LEU A 50 -1.05 -5.67 -0.77
C LEU A 50 0.47 -5.73 -0.90
N GLY A 51 1.14 -4.77 -0.29
CA GLY A 51 2.60 -4.79 -0.14
C GLY A 51 3.19 -3.40 -0.01
N ASP A 52 4.51 -3.32 -0.13
CA ASP A 52 5.24 -2.06 -0.21
C ASP A 52 5.06 -1.42 -1.60
N PHE A 53 4.34 -0.30 -1.69
CA PHE A 53 4.17 0.45 -2.93
C PHE A 53 5.29 1.47 -3.16
N ASN A 54 6.19 1.63 -2.21
CA ASN A 54 7.29 2.58 -2.24
C ASN A 54 6.82 4.02 -2.54
N ALA A 55 5.62 4.42 -2.11
CA ALA A 55 5.07 5.76 -2.31
C ALA A 55 5.81 6.79 -1.44
N MET A 56 7.09 7.06 -1.75
CA MET A 56 8.03 7.84 -0.93
C MET A 56 8.01 9.34 -1.23
N GLY A 57 7.33 9.76 -2.30
CA GLY A 57 7.38 11.09 -2.87
C GLY A 57 8.60 11.34 -3.77
N CYS A 58 8.77 12.61 -4.12
CA CYS A 58 9.89 13.17 -4.85
C CYS A 58 10.08 14.65 -4.47
N ARG A 59 10.90 14.93 -3.45
CA ARG A 59 11.14 16.32 -2.99
C ARG A 59 11.89 17.18 -3.99
N SER A 60 12.68 16.56 -4.87
CA SER A 60 13.43 17.23 -5.93
C SER A 60 12.70 17.30 -7.27
N CYS A 61 11.43 16.86 -7.33
CA CYS A 61 10.59 17.02 -8.52
C CYS A 61 9.96 18.42 -8.56
N SER A 62 9.42 18.81 -9.72
CA SER A 62 8.62 20.02 -9.87
C SER A 62 7.23 19.65 -10.44
N PRO A 63 6.14 19.82 -9.68
CA PRO A 63 6.11 20.22 -8.27
C PRO A 63 6.72 19.13 -7.36
N ALA A 64 7.23 19.55 -6.20
CA ALA A 64 7.69 18.63 -5.17
C ALA A 64 6.51 17.79 -4.67
N LEU A 65 6.80 16.53 -4.31
CA LEU A 65 5.80 15.56 -3.88
C LEU A 65 6.29 14.86 -2.62
N ASP A 66 5.45 14.73 -1.61
CA ASP A 66 5.72 13.89 -0.44
C ASP A 66 5.07 12.51 -0.60
N ALA A 67 5.24 11.64 0.40
CA ALA A 67 4.70 10.29 0.39
C ALA A 67 3.16 10.27 0.31
N ALA A 68 2.49 11.13 1.10
CA ALA A 68 1.04 11.25 1.11
C ALA A 68 0.50 11.68 -0.26
N GLY A 69 1.09 12.72 -0.85
CA GLY A 69 0.70 13.21 -2.17
C GLY A 69 0.99 12.20 -3.29
N GLU A 70 2.04 11.38 -3.19
CA GLU A 70 2.26 10.28 -4.13
C GLU A 70 1.19 9.20 -4.01
N ARG A 71 0.83 8.79 -2.79
CA ARG A 71 -0.25 7.82 -2.54
C ARG A 71 -1.60 8.32 -3.08
N GLU A 72 -1.90 9.59 -2.91
CA GLU A 72 -3.10 10.19 -3.51
C GLU A 72 -3.07 10.18 -5.05
N LYS A 73 -1.91 10.45 -5.66
CA LYS A 73 -1.75 10.34 -7.12
C LYS A 73 -1.92 8.90 -7.59
N LEU A 74 -1.35 7.93 -6.86
CA LEU A 74 -1.55 6.52 -7.14
C LEU A 74 -3.04 6.18 -7.11
N ALA A 75 -3.76 6.56 -6.05
CA ALA A 75 -5.20 6.31 -5.92
C ALA A 75 -6.01 6.82 -7.13
N ARG A 76 -5.66 7.99 -7.67
CA ARG A 76 -6.28 8.55 -8.87
C ARG A 76 -5.89 7.83 -10.16
N SER A 77 -4.73 7.21 -10.21
CA SER A 77 -4.20 6.50 -11.39
C SER A 77 -4.71 5.05 -11.53
N VAL A 78 -5.43 4.53 -10.53
CA VAL A 78 -5.88 3.13 -10.49
C VAL A 78 -7.41 3.04 -10.53
N PRO A 79 -8.05 3.41 -11.66
CA PRO A 79 -9.51 3.46 -11.74
C PRO A 79 -10.14 2.10 -11.43
N GLY A 80 -11.20 2.12 -10.61
CA GLY A 80 -11.88 0.91 -10.15
C GLY A 80 -11.20 0.20 -8.98
N PHE A 81 -10.16 0.80 -8.39
CA PHE A 81 -9.63 0.42 -7.08
C PHE A 81 -9.92 1.49 -6.04
N VAL A 82 -9.98 1.08 -4.78
CA VAL A 82 -10.03 1.95 -3.60
C VAL A 82 -8.82 1.66 -2.72
N LEU A 83 -8.36 2.69 -2.02
CA LEU A 83 -7.31 2.58 -1.00
C LEU A 83 -8.00 2.64 0.37
N PRO A 84 -8.15 1.51 1.08
CA PRO A 84 -8.61 1.54 2.46
C PRO A 84 -7.73 2.46 3.32
N PRO A 85 -8.29 3.19 4.28
CA PRO A 85 -7.50 4.02 5.19
C PRO A 85 -6.61 3.12 6.06
N ALA A 86 -5.40 3.60 6.36
CA ALA A 86 -4.44 2.92 7.20
C ALA A 86 -4.26 3.62 8.54
N GLU A 87 -4.15 2.85 9.62
CA GLU A 87 -3.91 3.37 10.98
C GLU A 87 -2.92 2.48 11.77
N PRO A 88 -1.82 3.05 12.31
CA PRO A 88 -1.36 4.43 12.13
C PRO A 88 -0.89 4.73 10.69
N ALA A 89 -0.72 6.02 10.35
CA ALA A 89 -0.41 6.49 9.00
C ALA A 89 1.08 6.36 8.61
N CYS A 90 1.76 5.31 9.06
CA CYS A 90 3.11 4.95 8.68
C CYS A 90 3.29 3.44 8.77
N SER A 91 4.08 2.88 7.87
CA SER A 91 4.47 1.47 7.84
C SER A 91 5.96 1.28 7.68
N HIS A 92 6.72 2.37 7.65
CA HIS A 92 8.17 2.32 7.53
C HIS A 92 8.81 3.55 8.19
N TYR A 93 10.02 3.37 8.72
CA TYR A 93 10.86 4.43 9.25
C TYR A 93 12.15 4.61 8.44
N TYR A 94 12.44 5.84 8.05
CA TYR A 94 13.73 6.19 7.46
C TYR A 94 14.21 7.52 8.02
N ASP A 95 15.46 7.56 8.47
CA ASP A 95 16.09 8.74 9.06
C ASP A 95 15.23 9.36 10.18
N GLY A 96 14.68 8.49 11.05
CA GLY A 96 13.81 8.87 12.17
C GLY A 96 12.41 9.36 11.78
N ARG A 97 12.01 9.26 10.50
CA ARG A 97 10.70 9.73 10.01
C ARG A 97 9.83 8.56 9.55
N GLY A 98 8.61 8.50 10.07
CA GLY A 98 7.59 7.56 9.60
C GLY A 98 6.98 7.97 8.26
N ALA A 99 6.75 7.00 7.37
CA ALA A 99 5.96 7.16 6.16
C ALA A 99 5.12 5.91 5.89
N LEU A 100 3.96 6.06 5.25
CA LEU A 100 3.12 4.94 4.82
C LEU A 100 3.53 4.49 3.41
N LEU A 101 4.29 3.41 3.33
CA LEU A 101 4.77 2.83 2.07
C LEU A 101 4.04 1.53 1.74
N ASP A 102 3.80 0.72 2.76
CA ASP A 102 2.97 -0.48 2.70
C ASP A 102 1.50 -0.15 2.92
N PHE A 103 0.64 -0.64 2.03
CA PHE A 103 -0.81 -0.55 2.16
C PHE A 103 -1.50 -1.58 1.26
N ALA A 104 -2.84 -1.59 1.28
CA ALA A 104 -3.66 -2.38 0.38
C ALA A 104 -4.40 -1.48 -0.62
N ILE A 105 -4.71 -2.04 -1.79
CA ILE A 105 -5.77 -1.55 -2.67
C ILE A 105 -6.71 -2.70 -2.97
N THR A 106 -8.01 -2.41 -3.01
CA THR A 106 -9.06 -3.40 -3.32
C THR A 106 -9.87 -2.92 -4.51
N THR A 107 -10.48 -3.82 -5.27
CA THR A 107 -11.45 -3.40 -6.30
C THR A 107 -12.63 -2.69 -5.65
N SER A 108 -13.13 -1.65 -6.31
CA SER A 108 -14.23 -0.83 -5.78
C SER A 108 -15.57 -1.58 -5.70
N THR A 109 -15.65 -2.75 -6.36
CA THR A 109 -16.83 -3.62 -6.40
C THR A 109 -16.85 -4.65 -5.27
N MET A 110 -15.69 -4.96 -4.67
CA MET A 110 -15.54 -5.95 -3.59
C MET A 110 -16.35 -5.55 -2.35
N ARG A 111 -17.42 -6.29 -2.05
CA ARG A 111 -18.41 -5.91 -1.01
C ARG A 111 -17.83 -6.11 0.39
N GLU A 112 -16.99 -7.12 0.54
CA GLU A 112 -16.23 -7.55 1.71
C GLU A 112 -15.27 -6.45 2.16
N ALA A 113 -14.81 -5.63 1.22
CA ALA A 113 -13.87 -4.54 1.46
C ALA A 113 -14.53 -3.16 1.59
N ARG A 114 -15.88 -3.06 1.53
CA ARG A 114 -16.60 -1.77 1.56
C ARG A 114 -16.27 -0.91 2.78
N ASN A 115 -16.00 -1.56 3.92
CA ASN A 115 -15.59 -0.91 5.17
C ASN A 115 -14.18 -1.33 5.61
N ALA A 116 -13.37 -1.84 4.68
CA ALA A 116 -12.03 -2.33 5.00
C ALA A 116 -11.16 -1.22 5.59
N ARG A 117 -10.23 -1.65 6.44
CA ARG A 117 -9.21 -0.82 7.05
C ARG A 117 -7.89 -1.55 6.99
N VAL A 118 -6.81 -0.80 6.86
CA VAL A 118 -5.46 -1.31 7.04
C VAL A 118 -5.00 -0.97 8.45
N SER A 119 -4.72 -1.98 9.24
CA SER A 119 -4.05 -1.82 10.53
C SER A 119 -2.55 -1.98 10.32
N VAL A 120 -1.75 -1.00 10.75
CA VAL A 120 -0.29 -1.17 10.79
C VAL A 120 0.09 -1.63 12.19
N GLU A 121 0.89 -2.70 12.26
CA GLU A 121 1.22 -3.40 13.49
C GLU A 121 2.70 -3.29 13.88
N GLY A 122 3.05 -3.83 15.05
CA GLY A 122 4.41 -3.86 15.56
C GLY A 122 4.94 -2.45 15.88
N LEU A 123 6.21 -2.20 15.55
CA LEU A 123 6.93 -1.00 15.96
C LEU A 123 6.22 0.31 15.57
N CYS A 124 5.60 0.37 14.40
CA CYS A 124 4.90 1.57 13.93
C CYS A 124 3.67 1.89 14.77
N ARG A 125 2.95 0.87 15.25
CA ARG A 125 1.84 1.03 16.19
C ARG A 125 2.34 1.47 17.56
N GLU A 126 3.39 0.83 18.06
CA GLU A 126 3.98 1.14 19.37
C GLU A 126 4.53 2.56 19.45
N LEU A 127 5.18 3.03 18.38
CA LEU A 127 5.80 4.35 18.31
C LEU A 127 4.89 5.44 17.75
N GLY A 128 3.70 5.10 17.23
CA GLY A 128 2.74 6.07 16.72
C GLY A 128 3.30 6.99 15.61
N CYS A 129 4.11 6.44 14.71
CA CYS A 129 4.79 7.18 13.62
C CYS A 129 5.81 8.24 14.05
N PHE A 130 6.17 8.30 15.33
CA PHE A 130 7.19 9.20 15.83
C PHE A 130 8.35 8.41 16.41
N VAL A 131 9.57 8.72 15.98
CA VAL A 131 10.77 8.16 16.58
C VAL A 131 11.35 9.22 17.51
N GLY A 132 11.63 8.83 18.76
CA GLY A 132 12.39 9.66 19.69
C GLY A 132 13.87 9.74 19.29
N ASP A 133 14.77 9.87 20.28
CA ASP A 133 16.20 10.08 20.03
C ASP A 133 16.90 8.89 19.37
N ALA A 134 16.34 7.67 19.48
CA ALA A 134 16.90 6.46 18.90
C ALA A 134 15.82 5.49 18.42
N LEU A 135 16.14 4.75 17.34
CA LEU A 135 15.34 3.65 16.84
C LEU A 135 15.55 2.40 17.71
N PRO A 136 14.48 1.65 18.05
CA PRO A 136 14.61 0.41 18.82
C PRO A 136 15.36 -0.70 18.06
N ASP A 137 15.96 -1.66 18.79
CA ASP A 137 16.70 -2.79 18.20
C ASP A 137 15.90 -3.57 17.14
N ALA A 138 14.57 -3.64 17.29
CA ALA A 138 13.69 -4.28 16.31
C ALA A 138 13.80 -3.66 14.91
N TYR A 139 13.98 -2.34 14.82
CA TYR A 139 14.23 -1.63 13.56
C TYR A 139 15.52 -2.12 12.89
N HIS A 140 16.58 -2.28 13.68
CA HIS A 140 17.90 -2.65 13.16
C HIS A 140 18.06 -4.14 12.87
N ARG A 141 17.29 -4.99 13.56
CA ARG A 141 17.47 -6.45 13.54
C ARG A 141 16.38 -7.22 12.81
N LEU A 142 15.18 -6.65 12.69
CA LEU A 142 14.05 -7.31 12.05
C LEU A 142 13.71 -6.66 10.72
N SER A 143 13.30 -5.40 10.75
CA SER A 143 12.82 -4.68 9.57
C SER A 143 12.62 -3.19 9.91
N ASP A 144 12.91 -2.33 8.95
CA ASP A 144 12.54 -0.91 8.94
C ASP A 144 11.09 -0.68 8.50
N HIS A 145 10.43 -1.72 7.97
CA HIS A 145 9.00 -1.79 7.68
C HIS A 145 8.22 -2.54 8.78
N CYS A 146 6.96 -2.16 8.93
CA CYS A 146 6.00 -2.69 9.89
C CYS A 146 4.92 -3.50 9.16
N PRO A 147 4.45 -4.62 9.75
CA PRO A 147 3.39 -5.42 9.14
C PRO A 147 2.12 -4.60 8.90
N VAL A 148 1.47 -4.85 7.77
CA VAL A 148 0.14 -4.32 7.43
C VAL A 148 -0.88 -5.45 7.41
N VAL A 149 -2.02 -5.22 8.05
CA VAL A 149 -3.15 -6.16 8.11
C VAL A 149 -4.33 -5.50 7.43
N LEU A 150 -4.90 -6.15 6.42
CA LEU A 150 -6.15 -5.72 5.79
C LEU A 150 -7.29 -6.53 6.40
N ASP A 151 -8.20 -5.84 7.09
CA ASP A 151 -9.41 -6.46 7.61
C ASP A 151 -10.52 -6.39 6.55
N VAL A 152 -10.97 -7.57 6.09
CA VAL A 152 -12.13 -7.76 5.20
C VAL A 152 -13.20 -8.58 5.90
N VAL A 153 -14.46 -8.41 5.50
CA VAL A 153 -15.55 -9.23 6.03
C VAL A 153 -15.41 -10.65 5.50
N ASP A 154 -15.32 -11.64 6.40
CA ASP A 154 -15.25 -13.07 6.06
C ASP A 154 -16.64 -13.62 5.66
N ARG A 155 -17.20 -13.08 4.57
CA ARG A 155 -18.40 -13.59 3.90
C ARG A 155 -18.41 -13.14 2.45
N ASP A 156 -18.40 -14.10 1.54
CA ASP A 156 -18.60 -13.92 0.09
C ASP A 156 -20.05 -13.45 -0.16
N TRP A 157 -20.23 -12.20 -0.61
CA TRP A 157 -21.53 -11.51 -0.68
C TRP A 157 -22.06 -11.33 -2.10
N ASP A 158 -21.45 -11.97 -3.11
CA ASP A 158 -21.89 -12.01 -4.49
C ASP A 158 -21.75 -13.39 -5.17
#